data_AF-A0A3D9XD14-F1
#
_entry.id   AF-A0A3D9XD14-F1
#
_cell.length_a   1.000
_cell.length_b   1.000
_cell.length_c   1.000
_cell.angle_alpha   90.00
_cell.angle_beta   90.00
_cell.angle_gamma   90.00
#
_symmetry.space_group_name_H-M   'P 1'
#
loop_
_entity.id
_entity.type
_entity.pdbx_description
1 polymer ?
#
loop_
_entity_poly.entity_id
_entity_poly.type
_entity_poly.pdbx_seq_one_letter_code
_entity_poly.pdbx_strand_id
1 'polypeptide(L)' 'MNHPTTVTELMAEAANALIRRDPHRLEELERITRGWMQTSDEELAQIILLQAMTEAADLLLDTPSEIESA' A
#
# COMPACT_ATOMS: atom_id res chain seq x y z
N MET A 1 -11.10 -9.81 -5.61
CA MET A 1 -10.65 -9.26 -4.32
C MET A 1 -11.37 -7.94 -4.11
N ASN A 2 -11.82 -7.66 -2.88
CA ASN A 2 -12.45 -6.39 -2.55
C ASN A 2 -11.39 -5.28 -2.64
N HIS A 3 -11.73 -4.16 -3.26
CA HIS A 3 -10.90 -2.96 -3.23
C HIS A 3 -11.13 -2.26 -1.89
N PRO A 4 -10.08 -1.69 -1.25
CA PRO A 4 -10.27 -0.92 -0.04
C PRO A 4 -11.18 0.27 -0.32
N THR A 5 -12.08 0.53 0.61
CA THR A 5 -13.07 1.63 0.56
C THR A 5 -12.87 2.64 1.69
N THR A 6 -12.02 2.30 2.65
CA THR A 6 -11.66 3.17 3.79
C THR A 6 -10.15 3.23 3.97
N VAL A 7 -9.65 4.31 4.56
CA VAL A 7 -8.21 4.48 4.87
C VAL A 7 -7.69 3.32 5.75
N THR A 8 -8.50 2.82 6.67
CA THR A 8 -8.14 1.66 7.51
C THR A 8 -7.89 0.40 6.69
N GLU A 9 -8.78 0.11 5.72
CA GLU A 9 -8.60 -1.02 4.81
C GLU A 9 -7.37 -0.84 3.94
N LEU A 10 -7.15 0.37 3.41
CA LEU A 10 -5.93 0.68 2.64
C LEU A 10 -4.66 0.44 3.46
N MET A 11 -4.60 0.92 4.70
CA MET A 11 -3.43 0.74 5.55
C MET A 11 -3.17 -0.74 5.84
N ALA A 12 -4.21 -1.52 6.14
CA ALA A 12 -4.08 -2.96 6.39
C ALA A 12 -3.61 -3.71 5.14
N GLU A 13 -4.18 -3.39 3.97
CA GLU A 13 -3.79 -4.01 2.71
C GLU A 13 -2.38 -3.61 2.27
N ALA A 14 -1.99 -2.35 2.44
CA ALA A 14 -0.64 -1.89 2.13
C ALA A 14 0.39 -2.57 3.04
N ALA A 15 0.10 -2.68 4.34
CA ALA A 15 0.98 -3.40 5.27
C ALA A 15 1.15 -4.87 4.85
N ASN A 16 0.04 -5.54 4.51
CA ASN A 16 0.08 -6.92 4.02
C ASN A 16 0.85 -7.07 2.71
N ALA A 17 0.67 -6.13 1.76
CA ALA A 17 1.42 -6.12 0.51
C ALA A 17 2.93 -5.95 0.75
N LEU A 18 3.32 -5.03 1.65
CA LEU A 18 4.72 -4.86 2.04
C LEU A 18 5.29 -6.11 2.71
N ILE A 19 4.56 -6.74 3.64
CA ILE A 19 4.95 -8.00 4.29
C ILE A 19 5.20 -9.10 3.26
N ARG A 20 4.35 -9.19 2.24
CA ARG A 20 4.43 -10.18 1.16
C ARG A 20 5.42 -9.84 0.06
N ARG A 21 6.09 -8.68 0.14
CA ARG A 21 6.98 -8.15 -0.90
C ARG A 21 6.27 -8.06 -2.26
N ASP A 22 5.06 -7.51 -2.23
CA ASP A 22 4.21 -7.36 -3.40
C ASP A 22 4.15 -5.87 -3.83
N PRO A 23 5.16 -5.37 -4.55
CA PRO A 23 5.19 -3.99 -5.02
C PRO A 23 4.02 -3.70 -5.99
N HIS A 24 3.63 -4.68 -6.81
CA HIS A 24 2.50 -4.53 -7.74
C HIS A 24 1.18 -4.26 -7.03
N ARG A 25 0.93 -4.92 -5.89
CA ARG A 25 -0.26 -4.61 -5.10
C ARG A 25 -0.20 -3.20 -4.52
N LEU A 26 0.96 -2.72 -4.09
CA LEU A 26 1.12 -1.35 -3.58
C LEU A 26 0.87 -0.30 -4.68
N GLU A 27 1.36 -0.53 -5.90
CA GLU A 27 1.06 0.31 -7.08
C GLU A 27 -0.45 0.32 -7.41
N GLU A 28 -1.12 -0.83 -7.30
CA GLU A 28 -2.57 -0.90 -7.50
C GLU A 28 -3.34 -0.10 -6.45
N LEU A 29 -2.92 -0.20 -5.18
CA LEU A 29 -3.49 0.58 -4.08
C LEU A 29 -3.31 2.08 -4.31
N GLU A 30 -2.14 2.52 -4.80
CA GLU A 30 -1.91 3.94 -5.16
C GLU A 30 -2.91 4.42 -6.22
N ARG A 31 -3.15 3.59 -7.24
CA ARG A 31 -4.14 3.92 -8.28
C ARG A 31 -5.56 3.99 -7.75
N ILE A 32 -5.91 3.15 -6.76
CA ILE A 32 -7.23 3.13 -6.14
C ILE A 32 -7.48 4.40 -5.33
N THR A 33 -6.52 4.84 -4.50
CA THR A 33 -6.70 6.01 -3.62
C THR A 33 -6.90 7.30 -4.39
N ARG A 34 -6.26 7.46 -5.56
CA ARG A 34 -6.48 8.60 -6.47
C ARG A 34 -7.94 8.78 -6.90
N GLY A 35 -8.76 7.73 -6.81
CA GLY A 35 -10.18 7.77 -7.16
C GLY A 35 -11.13 8.08 -5.99
N TRP A 36 -10.60 8.27 -4.78
CA TRP A 36 -11.44 8.46 -3.58
C TRP A 36 -11.94 9.90 -3.44
N MET A 37 -13.07 10.04 -2.75
CA MET A 37 -13.56 11.36 -2.32
C MET A 37 -12.81 11.77 -1.05
N GLN A 38 -11.73 12.52 -1.23
CA GLN A 38 -10.83 12.97 -0.16
C GLN A 38 -10.27 14.37 -0.46
N THR A 39 -9.59 14.97 0.51
CA THR A 39 -8.85 16.21 0.28
C THR A 39 -7.58 15.96 -0.52
N SER A 40 -7.05 17.01 -1.16
CA SER A 40 -5.76 16.94 -1.87
C SER A 40 -4.61 16.52 -0.96
N ASP A 41 -4.66 16.94 0.30
CA ASP A 41 -3.60 16.68 1.28
C ASP A 41 -3.61 15.20 1.72
N GLU A 42 -4.80 14.63 1.92
CA GLU A 42 -4.98 13.20 2.21
C GLU A 42 -4.53 12.34 1.03
N GLU A 43 -4.90 12.72 -0.20
CA GLU A 43 -4.47 12.01 -1.41
C GLU A 43 -2.94 12.01 -1.51
N LEU A 44 -2.30 13.18 -1.38
CA LEU A 44 -0.85 13.32 -1.46
C LEU A 44 -0.14 12.48 -0.38
N ALA A 45 -0.63 12.52 0.86
CA ALA A 45 -0.06 11.75 1.96
C ALA A 45 -0.14 10.24 1.69
N GLN A 46 -1.28 9.75 1.18
CA GLN A 46 -1.48 8.35 0.84
C GLN A 46 -0.58 7.92 -0.33
N ILE A 47 -0.44 8.74 -1.37
CA ILE A 47 0.45 8.46 -2.50
C ILE A 47 1.89 8.34 -2.03
N ILE A 48 2.39 9.32 -1.26
CA ILE A 48 3.77 9.31 -0.77
C ILE A 48 4.04 8.07 0.08
N LEU A 49 3.10 7.72 0.96
CA LEU A 49 3.20 6.51 1.79
C LEU A 49 3.31 5.25 0.92
N LEU A 50 2.40 5.07 -0.06
CA LEU A 50 2.36 3.88 -0.91
C LEU A 50 3.59 3.77 -1.81
N GLN A 51 4.11 4.89 -2.31
CA GLN A 51 5.35 4.93 -3.08
C GLN A 51 6.56 4.53 -2.24
N ALA A 52 6.68 5.06 -1.02
CA ALA A 52 7.75 4.68 -0.10
C ALA A 52 7.67 3.19 0.28
N MET A 53 6.47 2.65 0.46
CA MET A 53 6.27 1.22 0.71
C MET A 53 6.61 0.37 -0.52
N THR A 54 6.33 0.85 -1.73
CA THR A 54 6.66 0.14 -2.99
C THR A 54 8.19 0.03 -3.13
N GLU A 55 8.90 1.14 -2.94
CA GLU A 55 10.36 1.16 -2.95
C GLU A 55 10.94 0.22 -1.87
N ALA A 56 10.37 0.24 -0.66
CA ALA A 56 10.78 -0.68 0.40
C ALA A 56 10.52 -2.16 0.05
N ALA A 57 9.38 -2.47 -0.60
CA ALA A 57 9.07 -3.83 -1.03
C ALA A 57 10.07 -4.31 -2.10
N ASP A 58 10.40 -3.48 -3.08
CA ASP A 58 11.39 -3.77 -4.13
C ASP A 58 12.78 -4.04 -3.54
N LEU A 59 13.23 -3.18 -2.61
CA LEU A 59 14.52 -3.34 -1.94
C LEU A 59 14.60 -4.62 -1.07
N LEU A 60 13.46 -5.10 -0.60
CA LEU A 60 13.35 -6.25 0.29
C LEU A 60 12.89 -7.54 -0.42
N LEU A 61 12.82 -7.58 -1.76
CA LEU A 61 12.31 -8.74 -2.52
C LEU A 61 12.97 -10.07 -2.12
N ASP A 62 14.28 -10.06 -1.88
CA ASP A 62 15.04 -11.25 -1.50
C ASP A 62 15.11 -11.47 0.03
N THR A 63 14.44 -10.61 0.81
CA THR A 63 14.45 -10.65 2.28
C THR A 63 13.05 -10.94 2.83
N PRO A 64 12.79 -12.15 3.35
CA PRO A 64 11.49 -12.50 3.90
C PRO A 64 11.13 -11.60 5.09
N SER A 65 9.83 -11.38 5.29
CA SER A 65 9.32 -10.66 6.46
C SER A 65 9.21 -11.57 7.67
N GLU A 66 9.57 -11.07 8.85
CA GLU A 66 9.30 -11.76 10.13
C GLU A 66 7.88 -11.49 10.66
N ILE A 67 7.17 -10.50 10.08
CA ILE A 67 5.81 -10.16 10.46
C ILE A 67 4.84 -11.11 9.75
N GLU A 68 3.92 -11.72 10.51
CA GLU A 68 2.82 -12.52 9.95
C GLU A 68 1.82 -11.62 9.21
N SER A 69 1.49 -11.96 7.96
CA SER A 69 0.44 -11.26 7.23
C SER A 69 -0.94 -11.70 7.72
N ALA A 70 -1.86 -10.75 7.90
CA ALA A 70 -3.25 -11.02 8.23
C ALA A 70 -4.05 -11.60 7.05
#